data_AF-A0A1Q7W5C7-F1
#
_entry.id   AF-A0A1Q7W5C7-F1
#
_cell.length_a   1.000
_cell.length_b   1.000
_cell.length_c   1.000
_cell.angle_alpha   90.00
_cell.angle_beta   90.00
_cell.angle_gamma   90.00
#
_symmetry.space_group_name_H-M   'P 1'
#
loop_
_entity.id
_entity.type
_entity.pdbx_description
1 polymer ?
#
loop_
_entity_poly.entity_id
_entity_poly.type
_entity_poly.pdbx_seq_one_letter_code
_entity_poly.pdbx_strand_id
1 'polypeptide(L)'
;MTPARLAALVSGAYPPGVYRWRSRAHPGALGRELAGCGWSGYALDGVTDPVRLFEECAGIMTFPSWFGHTWAGLVDCLADLSWLPGTGHVLLWERYGAFAADATAWRQAYDALGRAVAARARYPVPPLFVLLRGSGPEVSPLDGTPIPVLPVAPPTGPPVGRRINGSVIAGTGRATGPIAGRASGSGGSRPRRAR
;
A
#
# COMPACT_ATOMS: atom_id res chain seq x y z
N MET A 1 14.58 -12.62 1.89
CA MET A 1 13.58 -12.59 0.78
C MET A 1 12.39 -11.65 1.05
N THR A 2 12.51 -10.71 1.99
CA THR A 2 11.56 -9.62 2.23
C THR A 2 11.68 -8.48 1.20
N PRO A 3 12.90 -8.13 0.72
CA PRO A 3 13.13 -7.05 -0.24
C PRO A 3 12.24 -7.09 -1.49
N ALA A 4 12.23 -8.22 -2.20
CA ALA A 4 11.49 -8.33 -3.45
C ALA A 4 9.96 -8.22 -3.27
N ARG A 5 9.43 -8.72 -2.14
CA ARG A 5 7.99 -8.71 -1.86
C ARG A 5 7.48 -7.32 -1.53
N LEU A 6 8.17 -6.65 -0.61
CA LEU A 6 7.81 -5.30 -0.21
C LEU A 6 8.02 -4.33 -1.37
N ALA A 7 9.10 -4.47 -2.15
CA ALA A 7 9.29 -3.66 -3.34
C ALA A 7 8.12 -3.77 -4.33
N ALA A 8 7.60 -4.98 -4.57
CA ALA A 8 6.44 -5.19 -5.44
C ALA A 8 5.13 -4.61 -4.86
N LEU A 9 4.95 -4.69 -3.54
CA LEU A 9 3.82 -4.06 -2.85
C LEU A 9 3.90 -2.53 -2.98
N VAL A 10 5.07 -1.96 -2.71
CA VAL A 10 5.36 -0.52 -2.78
C VAL A 10 5.20 0.00 -4.21
N SER A 11 5.56 -0.79 -5.23
CA SER A 11 5.39 -0.43 -6.64
C SER A 11 3.94 -0.54 -7.14
N GLY A 12 2.99 -0.96 -6.29
CA GLY A 12 1.58 -1.12 -6.66
C GLY A 12 1.30 -2.35 -7.52
N ALA A 13 2.16 -3.38 -7.49
CA ALA A 13 1.96 -4.61 -8.27
C ALA A 13 0.79 -5.47 -7.73
N TYR A 14 0.32 -5.18 -6.52
CA TYR A 14 -0.81 -5.85 -5.88
C TYR A 14 -1.88 -4.84 -5.48
N PRO A 15 -3.18 -5.20 -5.57
CA PRO A 15 -4.23 -4.36 -5.02
C PRO A 15 -4.13 -4.32 -3.48
N PRO A 16 -4.50 -3.21 -2.83
CA PRO A 16 -4.65 -3.17 -1.37
C PRO A 16 -5.61 -4.26 -0.88
N GLY A 17 -5.23 -4.97 0.18
CA GLY A 17 -5.96 -6.15 0.63
C GLY A 17 -5.46 -6.74 1.93
N VAL A 18 -6.19 -7.76 2.40
CA VAL A 18 -5.76 -8.65 3.49
C VAL A 18 -5.06 -9.86 2.86
N TYR A 19 -3.80 -10.08 3.22
CA TYR A 19 -2.98 -11.14 2.67
C TYR A 19 -2.33 -11.97 3.76
N ARG A 20 -2.16 -13.26 3.50
CA ARG A 20 -1.26 -14.11 4.29
C ARG A 20 0.20 -13.78 3.94
N TRP A 21 1.04 -13.68 4.95
CA TRP A 21 2.45 -13.30 4.83
C TRP A 21 3.38 -14.40 5.32
N ARG A 22 4.14 -14.98 4.38
CA ARG A 22 5.04 -16.13 4.64
C ARG A 22 6.47 -15.74 5.02
N SER A 23 6.84 -14.46 4.92
CA SER A 23 8.20 -14.01 5.27
C SER A 23 8.39 -13.98 6.80
N ARG A 24 9.48 -14.60 7.25
CA ARG A 24 9.90 -14.64 8.66
C ARG A 24 10.78 -13.46 9.10
N ALA A 25 10.98 -12.46 8.24
CA ALA A 25 11.80 -11.30 8.63
C ALA A 25 11.24 -10.58 9.85
N HIS A 26 12.13 -10.12 10.73
CA HIS A 26 11.76 -9.43 11.95
C HIS A 26 10.90 -8.18 11.63
N PRO A 27 9.83 -7.86 12.39
CA PRO A 27 8.98 -6.70 12.14
C PRO A 27 9.75 -5.39 12.01
N GLY A 28 10.74 -5.15 12.89
CA GLY A 28 11.60 -3.97 12.80
C GLY A 28 12.41 -3.88 11.50
N ALA A 29 12.77 -5.01 10.87
CA ALA A 29 13.41 -4.99 9.56
C ALA A 29 12.40 -4.61 8.46
N LEU A 30 11.17 -5.14 8.53
CA LEU A 30 10.07 -4.78 7.63
C LEU A 30 9.76 -3.28 7.71
N GLY A 31 9.65 -2.74 8.92
CA GLY A 31 9.38 -1.31 9.16
C GLY A 31 10.47 -0.41 8.61
N ARG A 32 11.76 -0.74 8.81
CA ARG A 32 12.88 0.02 8.23
C ARG A 32 12.87 0.00 6.70
N GLU A 33 12.54 -1.14 6.10
CA GLU A 33 12.48 -1.28 4.65
C GLU A 33 11.34 -0.44 4.05
N LEU A 34 10.15 -0.49 4.66
CA LEU A 34 9.02 0.36 4.29
C LEU A 34 9.36 1.86 4.43
N ALA A 35 9.96 2.24 5.56
CA ALA A 35 10.36 3.62 5.82
C ALA A 35 11.36 4.13 4.77
N GLY A 36 12.29 3.28 4.33
CA GLY A 36 13.24 3.60 3.25
C GLY A 36 12.58 3.95 1.91
N CYS A 37 11.31 3.57 1.71
CA CYS A 37 10.51 3.92 0.53
C CYS A 37 9.39 4.94 0.84
N GLY A 38 9.39 5.54 2.03
CA GLY A 38 8.35 6.49 2.46
C GLY A 38 7.02 5.84 2.85
N TRP A 39 7.00 4.53 3.12
CA TRP A 39 5.85 3.80 3.64
C TRP A 39 5.94 3.61 5.15
N SER A 40 4.80 3.40 5.79
CA SER A 40 4.73 3.17 7.24
C SER A 40 4.29 1.74 7.55
N GLY A 41 5.03 1.07 8.45
CA GLY A 41 4.76 -0.29 8.88
C GLY A 41 4.41 -0.35 10.37
N TYR A 42 3.33 -1.05 10.70
CA TYR A 42 2.80 -1.19 12.05
C TYR A 42 2.73 -2.67 12.41
N ALA A 43 3.41 -3.07 13.48
CA ALA A 43 3.42 -4.46 13.93
C ALA A 43 2.41 -4.63 15.06
N LEU A 44 1.43 -5.50 14.84
CA LEU A 44 0.43 -5.90 15.81
C LEU A 44 0.77 -7.32 16.27
N ASP A 45 1.01 -7.49 17.56
CA ASP A 45 1.43 -8.77 18.12
C ASP A 45 0.77 -9.03 19.48
N GLY A 46 0.62 -10.30 19.85
CA GLY A 46 0.08 -10.70 21.17
C GLY A 46 -1.42 -10.43 21.36
N VAL A 47 -2.13 -9.97 20.34
CA VAL A 47 -3.57 -9.73 20.39
C VAL A 47 -4.35 -11.04 20.32
N THR A 48 -5.21 -11.28 21.31
CA THR A 48 -6.00 -12.52 21.44
C THR A 48 -7.51 -12.30 21.54
N ASP A 49 -7.94 -11.05 21.77
CA ASP A 49 -9.36 -10.69 21.91
C ASP A 49 -9.63 -9.29 21.34
N PRO A 50 -10.89 -8.93 21.05
CA PRO A 50 -11.24 -7.65 20.42
C PRO A 50 -10.81 -6.43 21.21
N VAL A 51 -10.85 -6.46 22.55
CA VAL A 51 -10.47 -5.30 23.37
C VAL A 51 -8.99 -5.01 23.18
N ARG A 52 -8.14 -6.04 23.27
CA ARG A 52 -6.71 -5.93 22.99
C ARG A 52 -6.41 -5.51 21.56
N LEU A 53 -7.19 -5.98 20.59
CA LEU A 53 -7.04 -5.54 19.20
C LEU A 53 -7.24 -4.03 19.06
N PHE A 54 -8.28 -3.49 19.69
CA PHE A 54 -8.59 -2.07 19.63
C PHE A 54 -7.52 -1.23 20.33
N GLU A 55 -7.13 -1.62 21.54
CA GLU A 55 -6.09 -0.92 22.32
C GLU A 55 -4.76 -0.90 21.58
N GLU A 56 -4.29 -2.06 21.10
CA GLU A 56 -3.00 -2.15 20.42
C GLU A 56 -3.00 -1.40 19.09
N CYS A 57 -4.07 -1.50 18.28
CA CYS A 57 -4.20 -0.69 17.06
C CYS A 57 -4.15 0.81 17.37
N ALA A 58 -4.89 1.25 18.38
CA ALA A 58 -4.92 2.65 18.79
C ALA A 58 -3.54 3.14 19.25
N GLY A 59 -2.78 2.32 19.98
CA GLY A 59 -1.42 2.62 20.40
C GLY A 59 -0.45 2.72 19.22
N ILE A 60 -0.32 1.63 18.44
CA ILE A 60 0.71 1.54 17.40
C ILE A 60 0.46 2.47 16.21
N MET A 61 -0.81 2.77 15.90
CA MET A 61 -1.21 3.67 14.81
C MET A 61 -1.65 5.05 15.33
N THR A 62 -1.46 5.31 16.62
CA THR A 62 -1.74 6.60 17.28
C THR A 62 -3.15 7.11 16.92
N PHE A 63 -4.16 6.26 17.11
CA PHE A 63 -5.54 6.64 16.79
C PHE A 63 -5.97 7.85 17.63
N PRO A 64 -6.81 8.74 17.08
CA PRO A 64 -7.32 9.89 17.82
C PRO A 64 -8.14 9.49 19.04
N SER A 65 -8.24 10.39 20.02
CA SER A 65 -8.98 10.17 21.27
C SER A 65 -10.48 9.93 21.10
N TRP A 66 -11.04 10.22 19.93
CA TRP A 66 -12.44 9.92 19.62
C TRP A 66 -12.69 8.45 19.28
N PHE A 67 -11.64 7.64 19.11
CA PHE A 67 -11.77 6.22 18.81
C PHE A 67 -12.53 5.48 19.92
N GLY A 68 -13.73 5.00 19.60
CA GLY A 68 -14.66 4.43 20.58
C GLY A 68 -14.43 2.96 20.95
N HIS A 69 -13.31 2.34 20.58
CA HIS A 69 -13.04 0.91 20.85
C HIS A 69 -14.15 -0.04 20.38
N THR A 70 -14.64 0.18 19.16
CA THR A 70 -15.65 -0.68 18.51
C THR A 70 -15.17 -1.09 17.12
N TRP A 71 -15.80 -2.12 16.56
CA TRP A 71 -15.54 -2.54 15.18
C TRP A 71 -15.80 -1.42 14.15
N ALA A 72 -16.88 -0.67 14.32
CA ALA A 72 -17.18 0.47 13.45
C ALA A 72 -16.09 1.54 13.56
N GLY A 73 -15.71 1.92 14.79
CA GLY A 73 -14.63 2.88 15.00
C GLY A 73 -13.29 2.40 14.44
N LEU A 74 -13.01 1.08 14.47
CA LEU A 74 -11.78 0.52 13.91
C LEU A 74 -11.78 0.67 12.39
N VAL A 75 -12.91 0.40 11.73
CA VAL A 75 -13.09 0.62 10.30
C VAL A 75 -12.84 2.09 9.96
N ASP A 76 -13.46 3.01 10.70
CA ASP A 76 -13.34 4.44 10.45
C ASP A 76 -11.89 4.92 10.61
N CYS A 77 -11.21 4.48 11.68
CA CYS A 77 -9.82 4.85 11.92
C CYS A 77 -8.88 4.33 10.82
N LEU A 78 -9.00 3.05 10.47
CA LEU A 78 -8.18 2.42 9.42
C LEU A 78 -8.51 2.97 8.01
N ALA A 79 -9.74 3.44 7.78
CA ALA A 79 -10.15 4.05 6.53
C ALA A 79 -9.61 5.48 6.35
N ASP A 80 -9.34 6.21 7.44
CA ASP A 80 -8.83 7.58 7.40
C ASP A 80 -7.29 7.61 7.42
N LEU A 81 -6.66 7.28 8.56
CA LEU A 81 -5.21 7.34 8.79
C LEU A 81 -4.54 8.65 8.32
N SER A 82 -5.27 9.73 8.06
CA SER A 82 -4.72 10.99 7.53
C SER A 82 -3.76 11.69 8.49
N TRP A 83 -3.80 11.33 9.77
CA TRP A 83 -2.85 11.81 10.79
C TRP A 83 -1.50 11.09 10.75
N LEU A 84 -1.37 9.97 10.02
CA LEU A 84 -0.13 9.21 9.93
C LEU A 84 0.64 9.60 8.66
N PRO A 85 1.98 9.70 8.75
CA PRO A 85 2.79 9.92 7.56
C PRO A 85 2.85 8.66 6.70
N GLY A 86 3.19 8.86 5.43
CA GLY A 86 3.56 7.79 4.50
C GLY A 86 2.74 7.76 3.22
N THR A 87 3.34 7.25 2.15
CA THR A 87 2.68 7.07 0.85
C THR A 87 1.92 5.75 0.75
N GLY A 88 1.99 4.93 1.79
CA GLY A 88 1.19 3.73 2.01
C GLY A 88 1.43 3.16 3.41
N HIS A 89 0.51 2.31 3.86
CA HIS A 89 0.51 1.74 5.20
C HIS A 89 0.44 0.21 5.15
N VAL A 90 1.20 -0.44 6.04
CA VAL A 90 1.17 -1.89 6.22
C VAL A 90 0.92 -2.21 7.68
N LEU A 91 -0.18 -2.89 7.97
CA LEU A 91 -0.45 -3.51 9.26
C LEU A 91 -0.02 -4.98 9.22
N LEU A 92 1.08 -5.32 9.88
CA LEU A 92 1.53 -6.70 10.06
C LEU A 92 0.91 -7.27 11.33
N TRP A 93 -0.05 -8.19 11.19
CA TRP A 93 -0.63 -8.92 12.32
C TRP A 93 0.07 -10.25 12.51
N GLU A 94 0.82 -10.34 13.60
CA GLU A 94 1.54 -11.52 14.04
C GLU A 94 0.68 -12.49 14.85
N ARG A 95 0.93 -13.79 14.65
CA ARG A 95 0.30 -14.89 15.40
C ARG A 95 -1.22 -14.81 15.47
N TYR A 96 -1.84 -14.32 14.39
CA TYR A 96 -3.29 -14.06 14.30
C TYR A 96 -4.16 -15.31 14.58
N GLY A 97 -3.62 -16.52 14.43
CA GLY A 97 -4.31 -17.77 14.77
C GLY A 97 -4.77 -17.86 16.23
N ALA A 98 -4.09 -17.22 17.17
CA ALA A 98 -4.50 -17.21 18.57
C ALA A 98 -5.81 -16.44 18.76
N PHE A 99 -5.90 -15.25 18.16
CA PHE A 99 -7.14 -14.48 18.07
C PHE A 99 -8.21 -15.25 17.28
N ALA A 100 -7.81 -15.88 16.18
CA ALA A 100 -8.74 -16.55 15.27
C ALA A 100 -9.33 -17.86 15.81
N ALA A 101 -8.89 -18.31 17.00
CA ALA A 101 -9.52 -19.42 17.72
C ALA A 101 -10.97 -19.09 18.12
N ASP A 102 -11.30 -17.82 18.35
CA ASP A 102 -12.68 -17.35 18.41
C ASP A 102 -13.17 -17.02 17.00
N ALA A 103 -14.00 -17.90 16.44
CA ALA A 103 -14.53 -17.75 15.09
C ALA A 103 -15.41 -16.50 14.90
N THR A 104 -16.15 -16.09 15.94
CA THR A 104 -17.02 -14.92 15.88
C THR A 104 -16.19 -13.64 15.88
N ALA A 105 -15.23 -13.53 16.81
CA ALA A 105 -14.30 -12.41 16.84
C ALA A 105 -13.46 -12.34 15.56
N TRP A 106 -12.98 -13.49 15.06
CA TRP A 106 -12.25 -13.57 13.79
C TRP A 106 -13.05 -13.05 12.61
N ARG A 107 -14.32 -13.46 12.51
CA ARG A 107 -15.21 -13.00 11.44
C ARG A 107 -15.40 -11.49 11.47
N GLN A 108 -15.59 -10.91 12.66
CA GLN A 108 -15.74 -9.47 12.84
C GLN A 108 -14.46 -8.70 12.51
N ALA A 109 -13.30 -9.19 12.98
CA ALA A 109 -12.00 -8.58 12.67
C ALA A 109 -11.72 -8.62 11.17
N TYR A 110 -11.90 -9.77 10.53
CA TYR A 110 -11.66 -9.93 9.11
C TYR A 110 -12.59 -9.04 8.26
N ASP A 111 -13.88 -8.95 8.61
CA ASP A 111 -14.82 -8.02 7.97
C ASP A 111 -14.39 -6.56 8.15
N ALA A 112 -14.05 -6.15 9.38
CA ALA A 112 -13.61 -4.79 9.66
C ALA A 112 -12.36 -4.39 8.86
N LEU A 113 -11.35 -5.26 8.82
CA LEU A 113 -10.13 -5.06 8.04
C LEU A 113 -10.44 -4.94 6.54
N GLY A 114 -11.26 -5.85 6.01
CA GLY A 114 -11.66 -5.83 4.60
C GLY A 114 -12.43 -4.56 4.23
N ARG A 115 -13.39 -4.14 5.08
CA ARG A 115 -14.16 -2.91 4.89
C ARG A 115 -13.28 -1.67 4.93
N ALA A 116 -12.33 -1.58 5.86
CA ALA A 116 -11.41 -0.45 5.94
C ALA A 116 -10.55 -0.32 4.67
N VAL A 117 -9.95 -1.43 4.22
CA VAL A 117 -9.17 -1.47 2.98
C VAL A 117 -10.02 -1.07 1.78
N ALA A 118 -11.24 -1.62 1.66
CA ALA A 118 -12.16 -1.30 0.58
C ALA A 118 -12.63 0.16 0.60
N ALA A 119 -12.82 0.76 1.78
CA ALA A 119 -13.17 2.16 1.93
C ALA A 119 -12.07 3.08 1.39
N ARG A 120 -10.80 2.82 1.75
CA ARG A 120 -9.64 3.59 1.25
C ARG A 120 -9.52 3.52 -0.27
N ALA A 121 -9.78 2.36 -0.86
CA ALA A 121 -9.65 2.15 -2.31
C ALA A 121 -10.59 3.05 -3.15
N ARG A 122 -11.63 3.62 -2.53
CA ARG A 122 -12.59 4.55 -3.16
C ARG A 122 -12.02 5.97 -3.33
N TYR A 123 -10.95 6.30 -2.62
CA TYR A 123 -10.38 7.65 -2.59
C TYR A 123 -8.92 7.64 -3.06
N PRO A 124 -8.38 8.78 -3.53
CA PRO A 124 -6.97 8.93 -3.88
C PRO A 124 -6.11 9.15 -2.62
N VAL A 125 -6.21 8.24 -1.65
CA VAL A 125 -5.46 8.27 -0.38
C VAL A 125 -4.41 7.16 -0.36
N PRO A 126 -3.35 7.27 0.48
CA PRO A 126 -2.37 6.21 0.67
C PRO A 126 -3.05 4.86 0.98
N PRO A 127 -2.67 3.75 0.29
CA PRO A 127 -3.30 2.45 0.47
C PRO A 127 -2.97 1.84 1.83
N LEU A 128 -3.82 0.92 2.29
CA LEU A 128 -3.57 0.06 3.45
C LEU A 128 -3.47 -1.40 3.00
N PHE A 129 -2.42 -2.08 3.43
CA PHE A 129 -2.27 -3.53 3.33
C PHE A 129 -2.29 -4.14 4.72
N VAL A 130 -2.98 -5.27 4.86
CA VAL A 130 -2.98 -6.05 6.10
C VAL A 130 -2.30 -7.39 5.83
N LEU A 131 -1.24 -7.68 6.57
CA LEU A 131 -0.40 -8.87 6.41
C LEU A 131 -0.58 -9.79 7.62
N LEU A 132 -1.23 -10.92 7.41
CA LEU A 132 -1.45 -11.95 8.42
C LEU A 132 -0.27 -12.92 8.45
N ARG A 133 0.49 -12.93 9.55
CA ARG A 133 1.64 -13.82 9.74
C ARG A 133 1.39 -14.80 10.87
N GLY A 134 1.74 -16.06 10.65
CA GLY A 134 1.65 -17.12 11.65
C GLY A 134 0.72 -18.26 11.19
N SER A 135 0.47 -19.21 12.09
CA SER A 135 -0.63 -20.15 11.95
C SER A 135 -1.96 -19.42 12.10
N GLY A 136 -3.01 -19.96 11.48
CA GLY A 136 -4.36 -19.43 11.53
C GLY A 136 -5.19 -19.89 10.33
N PRO A 137 -6.47 -19.48 10.25
CA PRO A 137 -7.34 -19.81 9.14
C PRO A 137 -6.72 -19.42 7.80
N GLU A 138 -6.83 -20.33 6.82
CA GLU A 138 -6.37 -20.10 5.45
C GLU A 138 -7.48 -19.59 4.53
N VAL A 139 -8.72 -19.64 5.00
CA VAL A 139 -9.93 -19.24 4.28
C VAL A 139 -10.60 -18.08 5.01
N SER A 140 -11.25 -17.22 4.22
CA SER A 140 -12.06 -16.10 4.67
C SER A 140 -13.23 -16.62 5.52
N PRO A 141 -13.44 -16.06 6.73
CA PRO A 141 -14.58 -16.43 7.58
C PRO A 141 -15.93 -15.87 7.06
N LEU A 142 -15.92 -15.11 5.97
CA LEU A 142 -17.12 -14.49 5.40
C LEU A 142 -17.77 -15.37 4.33
N ASP A 143 -16.96 -16.01 3.50
CA ASP A 143 -17.40 -16.71 2.28
C ASP A 143 -16.63 -18.02 2.01
N GLY A 144 -15.67 -18.39 2.86
CA GLY A 144 -14.87 -19.62 2.71
C GLY A 144 -13.83 -19.55 1.58
N THR A 145 -13.68 -18.41 0.90
CA THR A 145 -12.68 -18.26 -0.16
C THR A 145 -11.26 -18.26 0.42
N PRO A 146 -10.24 -18.78 -0.29
CA PRO A 146 -8.87 -18.73 0.20
C PRO A 146 -8.37 -17.31 0.44
N ILE A 147 -7.78 -17.04 1.61
CA ILE A 147 -7.10 -15.76 1.86
C ILE A 147 -5.81 -15.75 1.03
N PRO A 148 -5.62 -14.76 0.15
CA PRO A 148 -4.49 -14.76 -0.79
C PRO A 148 -3.16 -14.67 -0.04
N VAL A 149 -2.18 -15.46 -0.46
CA VAL A 149 -0.80 -15.35 0.03
C VAL A 149 -0.07 -14.31 -0.79
N LEU A 150 0.55 -13.32 -0.15
CA LEU A 150 1.32 -12.30 -0.87
C LEU A 150 2.55 -12.97 -1.52
N PRO A 151 2.66 -12.98 -2.87
CA PRO A 151 3.70 -13.73 -3.57
C PRO A 151 5.11 -13.20 -3.30
N VAL A 152 6.14 -14.01 -3.60
CA VAL A 152 7.57 -13.62 -3.50
C VAL A 152 7.96 -12.55 -4.52
N ALA A 153 7.38 -12.66 -5.71
CA ALA A 153 7.69 -11.86 -6.87
C ALA A 153 6.40 -11.29 -7.46
N PRO A 154 6.44 -10.08 -8.04
CA PRO A 154 5.30 -9.52 -8.75
C PRO A 154 4.82 -10.52 -9.81
N PRO A 155 3.50 -10.59 -10.11
CA PRO A 155 3.01 -11.45 -11.16
C PRO A 155 3.77 -11.15 -12.46
N THR A 156 4.21 -12.17 -13.18
CA THR A 156 4.96 -12.03 -14.45
C THR A 156 4.09 -11.57 -15.63
N GLY A 157 2.94 -10.95 -15.35
CA GLY A 157 2.04 -10.37 -16.34
C GLY A 157 2.14 -8.84 -16.35
N PRO A 158 1.71 -8.17 -17.44
CA PRO A 158 1.67 -6.72 -17.46
C PRO A 158 0.80 -6.21 -16.28
N PRO A 159 1.16 -5.07 -15.66
CA PRO A 159 0.38 -4.52 -14.54
C PRO A 159 -1.07 -4.32 -15.01
N VAL A 160 -2.03 -4.87 -14.26
CA VAL A 160 -3.44 -4.60 -14.49
C VAL A 160 -3.65 -3.13 -14.14
N GLY A 161 -3.57 -2.28 -15.16
CA GLY A 161 -3.69 -0.84 -15.01
C GLY A 161 -4.99 -0.50 -14.32
N ARG A 162 -4.90 0.22 -13.18
CA ARG A 162 -6.05 0.83 -12.53
C ARG A 162 -6.63 1.84 -13.53
N ARG A 163 -7.77 1.52 -14.17
CA ARG A 163 -8.52 2.50 -14.96
C ARG A 163 -9.15 3.49 -13.99
N ILE A 164 -8.49 4.62 -13.78
CA ILE A 164 -9.09 5.80 -13.16
C ILE A 164 -9.62 6.66 -14.31
N ASN A 165 -10.95 6.75 -14.42
CA ASN A 165 -11.68 7.68 -15.31
C ASN A 165 -11.25 7.70 -16.79
N GLY A 166 -11.45 6.59 -17.50
CA GLY A 166 -11.80 6.61 -18.94
C GLY A 166 -10.82 7.26 -19.93
N SER A 167 -9.61 7.66 -19.54
CA SER A 167 -8.67 8.30 -20.45
C SER A 167 -7.34 7.55 -20.47
N VAL A 168 -7.02 6.98 -21.65
CA VAL A 168 -5.71 6.43 -21.95
C VAL A 168 -4.79 7.61 -22.24
N ILE A 169 -3.93 7.99 -21.29
CA ILE A 169 -2.75 8.79 -21.64
C ILE A 169 -1.77 7.82 -22.30
N ALA A 170 -1.88 7.67 -23.61
CA ALA A 170 -0.83 7.07 -24.42
C ALA A 170 0.36 8.05 -24.41
N GLY A 171 1.39 7.72 -23.62
CA GLY A 171 2.68 8.40 -23.70
C GLY A 171 3.32 8.10 -25.05
N THR A 172 3.05 8.95 -26.05
CA THR A 172 3.82 8.97 -27.29
C THR A 172 5.19 9.56 -26.96
N GLY A 173 6.18 8.68 -26.81
CA GLY A 173 7.59 9.04 -26.78
C GLY A 173 7.94 9.76 -28.08
N ARG A 174 7.98 11.09 -28.04
CA ARG A 174 8.50 11.91 -29.12
C ARG A 174 10.02 11.84 -29.07
N ALA A 175 10.60 11.08 -29.99
CA ALA A 175 12.03 11.08 -30.26
C ALA A 175 12.47 12.49 -30.67
N THR A 176 13.30 13.12 -29.84
CA THR A 176 14.04 14.34 -30.14
C THR A 176 15.19 13.98 -31.08
N GLY A 177 14.95 14.11 -32.39
CA GLY A 177 16.02 14.21 -33.39
C GLY A 177 16.38 15.68 -33.62
N PRO A 178 17.67 16.03 -33.80
CA PRO A 178 18.08 17.41 -34.04
C PRO A 178 17.79 17.78 -35.51
N ILE A 179 17.01 18.84 -35.72
CA ILE A 179 16.86 19.45 -37.05
C ILE A 179 17.80 20.64 -37.12
N ALA A 180 18.83 20.49 -37.96
CA ALA A 180 19.80 21.53 -38.30
C ALA A 180 19.10 22.76 -38.90
N GLY A 181 19.29 23.91 -38.25
CA GLY A 181 18.88 25.21 -38.77
C GLY A 181 19.78 25.63 -39.93
N ARG A 182 19.22 25.63 -41.14
CA ARG A 182 19.84 26.14 -42.36
C ARG A 182 19.50 27.63 -42.47
N ALA A 183 20.38 28.50 -41.98
CA ALA A 183 20.27 29.94 -42.16
C ALA A 183 20.97 30.35 -43.47
N SER A 184 20.19 30.60 -44.51
CA SER A 184 20.65 31.33 -45.71
C SER A 184 20.44 32.82 -45.49
N GLY A 185 21.49 33.53 -45.07
CA GLY A 185 21.54 34.99 -45.02
C GLY A 185 22.55 35.50 -46.03
N SER A 186 22.07 35.95 -47.19
CA SER A 186 22.87 36.69 -48.17
C SER A 186 22.87 38.18 -47.82
N GLY A 187 23.96 38.67 -47.24
CA GLY A 187 24.19 40.10 -46.99
C GLY A 187 25.58 40.49 -47.48
N GLY A 188 25.64 41.11 -48.65
CA GLY A 188 26.88 41.54 -49.29
C GLY A 188 27.52 42.77 -48.65
N SER A 189 28.85 42.69 -48.51
CA SER A 189 29.86 43.72 -48.78
C SER A 189 29.74 45.15 -48.20
N ARG A 190 30.62 45.41 -47.22
CA ARG A 190 31.41 46.63 -46.88
C ARG A 190 31.99 47.40 -48.12
N PRO A 191 32.75 48.53 -48.00
CA PRO A 191 33.13 49.39 -46.84
C PRO A 191 33.15 50.94 -47.10
N ARG A 192 33.58 51.70 -46.06
CA ARG A 192 34.37 52.99 -46.03
C ARG A 192 33.64 54.11 -45.28
N ARG A 193 34.27 55.03 -44.54
CA ARG A 193 35.66 55.28 -44.09
C ARG A 193 35.58 56.22 -42.86
N ALA A 194 36.69 56.32 -42.14
CA ALA A 194 36.92 57.15 -40.96
C ALA A 194 36.68 58.67 -41.15
N ARG A 195 36.38 59.34 -40.05
CA ARG A 195 36.98 60.63 -39.70
C ARG A 195 37.09 60.76 -38.19
#